data_AF-A0A973FL60-F1
#
_entry.id   AF-A0A973FL60-F1
#
_cell.length_a   1.000
_cell.length_b   1.000
_cell.length_c   1.000
_cell.angle_alpha   90.00
_cell.angle_beta   90.00
_cell.angle_gamma   90.00
#
_symmetry.space_group_name_H-M   'P 1'
#
loop_
_entity.id
_entity.type
_entity.pdbx_description
1 polymer ?
#
loop_
_entity_poly.entity_id
_entity_poly.type
_entity_poly.pdbx_seq_one_letter_code
_entity_poly.pdbx_strand_id
1 'polypeptide(L)'
;MNAEQILSRVAVVFGVEPAQIAAGSRSAHLVEARQAAAFALRFRLDMSYADIAVALGYRDHTTALWSVRAAGERAKRRSDYSDKISQIGAM
;
A
#
# COMPACT_ATOMS: atom_id res chain seq x y z
N MET A 1 8.87 -5.19 12.12
CA MET A 1 8.52 -4.31 10.98
C MET A 1 7.35 -3.44 11.42
N ASN A 2 7.36 -2.14 11.16
CA ASN A 2 6.27 -1.21 11.51
C ASN A 2 5.69 -0.52 10.25
N ALA A 3 4.65 0.31 10.43
CA ALA A 3 3.97 0.97 9.32
C ALA A 3 4.89 1.91 8.52
N GLU A 4 5.75 2.68 9.21
CA GLU A 4 6.72 3.57 8.57
C GLU A 4 7.71 2.80 7.68
N GLN A 5 8.24 1.68 8.19
CA GLN A 5 9.14 0.81 7.43
C GLN A 5 8.46 0.23 6.18
N ILE A 6 7.17 -0.14 6.25
CA ILE A 6 6.39 -0.57 5.07
C ILE A 6 6.28 0.57 4.07
N LEU A 7 5.93 1.78 4.50
CA LEU A 7 5.80 2.94 3.63
C LEU A 7 7.11 3.30 2.93
N SER A 8 8.24 3.29 3.66
CA SER A 8 9.56 3.51 3.09
C SER A 8 9.93 2.46 2.03
N ARG A 9 9.60 1.18 2.28
CA ARG A 9 9.88 0.12 1.31
C ARG A 9 9.01 0.21 0.07
N VAL A 10 7.73 0.54 0.24
CA VAL A 10 6.81 0.80 -0.88
C VAL A 10 7.34 1.97 -1.71
N ALA A 11 7.78 3.05 -1.06
CA ALA A 11 8.37 4.21 -1.72
C ALA A 11 9.54 3.82 -2.62
N VAL A 12 10.47 3.00 -2.10
CA VAL A 12 11.61 2.48 -2.87
C VAL A 12 11.16 1.61 -4.05
N VAL A 13 10.29 0.62 -3.82
CA VAL A 13 9.84 -0.32 -4.87
C VAL A 13 9.06 0.37 -6.00
N PHE A 14 8.31 1.41 -5.68
CA PHE A 14 7.50 2.15 -6.65
C PHE A 14 8.20 3.40 -7.19
N GLY A 15 9.38 3.78 -6.67
CA GLY A 15 10.08 4.99 -7.08
C GLY A 15 9.29 6.27 -6.81
N VAL A 16 8.71 6.36 -5.60
CA VAL A 16 7.91 7.50 -5.13
C VAL A 16 8.41 7.95 -3.77
N GLU A 17 8.04 9.17 -3.34
CA GLU A 17 8.35 9.63 -1.99
C GLU A 17 7.36 9.07 -0.96
N PRO A 18 7.79 8.71 0.26
CA PRO A 18 6.89 8.21 1.31
C PRO A 18 5.70 9.16 1.58
N ALA A 19 5.93 10.46 1.55
CA ALA A 19 4.90 11.47 1.73
C ALA A 19 3.83 11.44 0.61
N GLN A 20 4.19 11.04 -0.62
CA GLN A 20 3.25 10.94 -1.74
C GLN A 20 2.32 9.73 -1.59
N ILE A 21 2.74 8.71 -0.85
CA ILE A 21 1.90 7.55 -0.52
C ILE A 21 0.77 7.98 0.41
N ALA A 22 1.02 8.80 1.42
CA ALA A 22 -0.04 9.31 2.31
C ALA A 22 -0.84 10.48 1.70
N ALA A 23 -0.34 11.13 0.65
CA ALA A 23 -1.00 12.28 0.03
C ALA A 23 -2.24 11.90 -0.81
N GLY A 24 -3.24 12.79 -0.90
CA GLY A 24 -4.50 12.56 -1.64
C GLY A 24 -4.42 12.58 -3.17
N SER A 25 -3.23 12.41 -3.77
CA SER A 25 -3.07 12.43 -5.23
C SER A 25 -3.70 11.21 -5.90
N ARG A 26 -4.42 11.47 -7.01
CA ARG A 26 -5.13 10.48 -7.82
C ARG A 26 -4.33 9.96 -9.03
N SER A 27 -3.06 10.31 -9.15
CA SER A 27 -2.18 9.73 -10.18
C SER A 27 -2.20 8.20 -10.08
N ALA A 28 -2.39 7.52 -11.21
CA ALA A 28 -2.51 6.06 -11.25
C ALA A 28 -1.33 5.37 -10.55
N HIS A 29 -0.10 5.85 -10.81
CA HIS A 29 1.11 5.32 -10.19
C HIS A 29 1.12 5.45 -8.65
N LEU A 30 0.70 6.61 -8.14
CA LEU A 30 0.61 6.85 -6.69
C LEU A 30 -0.52 6.03 -6.05
N VAL A 31 -1.64 5.87 -6.75
CA VAL A 31 -2.74 5.01 -6.30
C VAL A 31 -2.28 3.56 -6.20
N GLU A 32 -1.52 3.06 -7.18
CA GLU A 32 -0.99 1.70 -7.15
C GLU A 32 -0.01 1.47 -6.00
N ALA A 33 0.92 2.41 -5.77
CA ALA A 33 1.84 2.37 -4.63
C ALA A 33 1.07 2.37 -3.30
N ARG A 34 0.07 3.23 -3.15
CA ARG A 34 -0.74 3.33 -1.94
C ARG A 34 -1.58 2.08 -1.66
N GLN A 35 -2.13 1.48 -2.71
CA GLN A 35 -2.83 0.21 -2.62
C GLN A 35 -1.88 -0.93 -2.20
N ALA A 36 -0.64 -0.93 -2.72
CA ALA A 36 0.37 -1.90 -2.30
C ALA A 36 0.76 -1.73 -0.83
N ALA A 37 0.88 -0.48 -0.36
CA ALA A 37 1.08 -0.18 1.05
C ALA A 37 -0.08 -0.71 1.92
N ALA A 38 -1.33 -0.41 1.55
CA ALA A 38 -2.51 -0.89 2.27
C ALA A 38 -2.53 -2.42 2.39
N PHE A 39 -2.23 -3.11 1.29
CA PHE A 39 -2.14 -4.57 1.27
C PHE A 39 -1.03 -5.08 2.19
N ALA A 40 0.16 -4.51 2.11
CA ALA A 40 1.29 -4.92 2.95
C ALA A 40 1.01 -4.70 4.44
N LEU A 41 0.41 -3.57 4.83
CA LEU A 41 0.01 -3.28 6.21
C LEU A 41 -1.03 -4.31 6.71
N ARG A 42 -2.00 -4.68 5.87
CA ARG A 42 -3.03 -5.67 6.23
C ARG A 42 -2.45 -7.07 6.42
N PHE A 43 -1.63 -7.55 5.48
CA PHE A 43 -1.20 -8.96 5.47
C PHE A 43 0.09 -9.22 6.23
N ARG A 44 0.94 -8.21 6.46
CA ARG A 44 2.21 -8.38 7.19
C ARG A 44 2.15 -7.91 8.64
N LEU A 45 1.36 -6.88 8.93
CA LEU A 45 1.25 -6.31 10.26
C LEU A 45 -0.11 -6.57 10.91
N ASP A 46 -1.00 -7.29 10.23
CA ASP A 46 -2.39 -7.57 10.64
C ASP A 46 -3.17 -6.32 11.11
N MET A 47 -2.83 -5.15 10.56
CA MET A 47 -3.47 -3.89 10.94
C MET A 47 -4.96 -3.90 10.57
N SER A 48 -5.77 -3.23 11.39
CA SER A 48 -7.18 -3.02 11.08
C SER A 48 -7.34 -2.05 9.91
N TYR A 49 -8.49 -2.07 9.21
CA TYR A 49 -8.74 -1.11 8.15
C TYR A 49 -8.80 0.35 8.66
N ALA A 50 -9.15 0.55 9.93
CA ALA A 50 -9.12 1.86 10.57
C ALA A 50 -7.67 2.33 10.76
N ASP A 51 -6.79 1.47 11.29
CA ASP A 51 -5.37 1.82 11.49
C ASP A 51 -4.66 2.06 10.16
N ILE A 52 -4.99 1.26 9.13
CA ILE A 52 -4.48 1.47 7.77
C ILE A 52 -4.95 2.81 7.21
N ALA A 53 -6.21 3.19 7.46
CA ALA A 53 -6.72 4.48 7.03
C ALA A 53 -5.97 5.65 7.69
N VAL A 54 -5.68 5.56 8.98
CA VAL A 54 -4.84 6.53 9.69
C VAL A 54 -3.43 6.58 9.09
N ALA A 55 -2.79 5.42 8.90
CA ALA A 55 -1.42 5.34 8.38
C ALA A 55 -1.27 5.89 6.95
N LEU A 56 -2.32 5.79 6.12
CA LEU A 56 -2.31 6.23 4.72
C LEU A 56 -3.02 7.57 4.48
N GLY A 57 -3.48 8.24 5.54
CA GLY A 57 -4.21 9.51 5.41
C GLY A 57 -5.57 9.39 4.72
N TYR A 58 -6.21 8.20 4.78
CA TYR A 58 -7.56 8.02 4.26
C TYR A 58 -8.60 8.60 5.20
N ARG A 59 -9.65 9.17 4.61
CA ARG A 59 -10.77 9.74 5.35
C ARG A 59 -11.66 8.69 6.03
N ASP A 60 -11.75 7.50 5.45
CA ASP A 60 -12.65 6.44 5.91
C ASP A 60 -12.00 5.05 5.80
N HIS A 61 -12.25 4.18 6.78
CA HIS A 61 -11.75 2.80 6.84
C HIS A 61 -12.19 1.95 5.64
N THR A 62 -13.35 2.25 5.04
CA THR A 62 -13.81 1.60 3.81
C THR A 62 -12.86 1.88 2.64
N THR A 63 -12.19 3.04 2.61
CA THR A 63 -11.16 3.33 1.59
C THR A 63 -9.96 2.41 1.73
N ALA A 64 -9.56 2.07 2.96
CA ALA A 64 -8.52 1.09 3.22
C ALA A 64 -8.95 -0.31 2.75
N LEU A 65 -10.18 -0.73 3.10
CA LEU A 65 -10.76 -2.00 2.64
C LEU A 65 -10.72 -2.13 1.10
N TRP A 66 -11.22 -1.12 0.39
CA TRP A 66 -11.21 -1.10 -1.07
C TRP A 66 -9.80 -1.10 -1.64
N SER A 67 -8.86 -0.40 -1.02
CA SER A 67 -7.46 -0.35 -1.46
C SER A 67 -6.77 -1.70 -1.32
N VAL A 68 -6.99 -2.40 -0.20
CA VAL A 68 -6.49 -3.76 0.02
C VAL A 68 -7.06 -4.72 -1.02
N ARG A 69 -8.38 -4.67 -1.27
CA ARG A 69 -9.02 -5.53 -2.27
C ARG A 69 -8.49 -5.25 -3.67
N ALA A 70 -8.36 -3.98 -4.06
CA ALA A 70 -7.85 -3.57 -5.36
C ALA A 70 -6.40 -4.01 -5.58
N ALA A 71 -5.54 -3.90 -4.58
CA ALA A 71 -4.18 -4.43 -4.63
C ALA A 71 -4.16 -5.94 -4.83
N GLY A 72 -4.94 -6.70 -4.06
CA GLY A 72 -5.01 -8.16 -4.18
C GLY A 72 -5.49 -8.60 -5.56
N GLU A 73 -6.53 -7.98 -6.10
CA GLU A 73 -7.03 -8.28 -7.45
C GLU A 73 -6.02 -7.90 -8.54
N ARG A 74 -5.30 -6.78 -8.39
CA ARG A 74 -4.25 -6.39 -9.32
C ARG A 74 -3.07 -7.37 -9.29
N ALA A 75 -2.64 -7.82 -8.10
CA ALA A 75 -1.56 -8.78 -7.94
C ALA A 75 -1.87 -10.13 -8.61
N LYS A 76 -3.13 -10.58 -8.58
CA LYS A 76 -3.58 -11.78 -9.30
C LYS A 76 -3.47 -11.66 -10.82
N ARG A 77 -3.60 -10.44 -11.38
CA ARG A 77 -3.70 -10.20 -12.82
C ARG A 77 -2.40 -9.70 -13.45
N ARG A 78 -1.52 -9.09 -12.66
CA ARG A 78 -0.27 -8.46 -13.13
C ARG A 78 0.91 -9.00 -12.34
N SER A 79 1.75 -9.80 -13.00
CA SER A 79 2.94 -10.40 -12.39
C SER A 79 3.91 -9.35 -11.87
N ASP A 80 4.17 -8.29 -12.63
CA ASP A 80 5.07 -7.21 -12.22
C ASP A 80 4.61 -6.48 -10.94
N TYR A 81 3.30 -6.35 -10.73
CA TYR A 81 2.75 -5.77 -9.50
C TYR A 81 2.85 -6.76 -8.33
N SER A 82 2.63 -8.06 -8.59
CA SER A 82 2.83 -9.12 -7.62
C SER A 82 4.28 -9.20 -7.15
N ASP A 83 5.23 -9.09 -8.08
CA ASP A 83 6.67 -9.09 -7.80
C ASP A 83 7.04 -7.90 -6.91
N LYS A 84 6.53 -6.70 -7.24
CA LYS A 84 6.69 -5.51 -6.40
C LYS A 84 6.14 -5.71 -4.98
N ILE A 85 4.93 -6.26 -4.83
CA ILE A 85 4.35 -6.53 -3.49
C ILE A 85 5.19 -7.51 -2.70
N SER A 86 5.76 -8.51 -3.36
CA SER A 86 6.61 -9.53 -2.75
C SER A 86 7.91 -8.91 -2.22
N GLN A 87 8.54 -8.01 -3.00
CA GLN A 87 9.77 -7.31 -2.62
C GLN A 87 9.63 -6.47 -1.34
N ILE A 88 8.45 -5.86 -1.08
CA ILE A 88 8.20 -5.08 0.15
C ILE A 88 8.49 -5.92 1.42
N GLY A 89 8.20 -7.22 1.38
CA GLY A 89 8.39 -8.11 2.53
C GLY A 89 9.73 -8.83 2.58
N ALA A 90 10.49 -8.83 1.49
CA ALA A 90 11.72 -9.61 1.36
C ALA A 90 13.00 -8.84 1.73
N MET A 91 12.90 -7.50 1.89
CA MET A 91 14.00 -6.65 2.38
C MET A 91 14.08 -6.62 3.90
#